data_AF-A0A9R1WZF0-F1
#
_entry.id   AF-A0A9R1WZF0-F1
#
_cell.length_a   1.000
_cell.length_b   1.000
_cell.length_c   1.000
_cell.angle_alpha   90.00
_cell.angle_beta   90.00
_cell.angle_gamma   90.00
#
_symmetry.space_group_name_H-M   'P 1'
#
loop_
_entity.id
_entity.type
_entity.pdbx_description
1 polymer ?
#
loop_
_entity_poly.entity_id
_entity_poly.type
_entity_poly.pdbx_seq_one_letter_code
_entity_poly.pdbx_strand_id
1 'polypeptide(L)'
;MLPKFYADDALFIGEWSRSNLKNLASILKCFHVSSGLKVNFHKSKVFGVGVSLSETSRWAHILGCETSSLPFTYLGVPVGANMNLKKNWKPIIDKFRSKLSRWKSKTLSVGGRLTLIKAVLGNLPTYYMSLFRAPIGVIAELERIRRKFLWGGNEEKQKIHWVSWEKVIASKELAGLGVGSIRALNMALLVKWWWRIKSESSSLLVYKI
;
A
#
# COMPACT_ATOMS: atom_id res chain seq x y z
N MET A 1 23.68 5.25 -4.81
CA MET A 1 22.46 5.85 -4.26
C MET A 1 21.37 5.81 -5.33
N LEU A 2 20.17 5.39 -4.98
CA LEU A 2 19.02 5.20 -5.88
C LEU A 2 17.94 6.24 -5.54
N PRO A 3 17.64 7.18 -6.45
CA PRO A 3 16.55 8.12 -6.27
C PRO A 3 15.20 7.53 -6.74
N LYS A 4 14.12 7.87 -6.04
CA LYS A 4 12.73 7.58 -6.42
C LYS A 4 11.94 8.88 -6.36
N PHE A 5 11.33 9.28 -7.47
CA PHE A 5 10.58 10.53 -7.60
C PHE A 5 9.11 10.25 -7.87
N TYR A 6 8.24 11.05 -7.27
CA TYR A 6 6.82 11.12 -7.59
C TYR A 6 6.32 12.55 -7.40
N ALA A 7 5.96 13.24 -8.47
CA ALA A 7 5.63 14.66 -8.44
C ALA A 7 6.73 15.46 -7.70
N ASP A 8 6.40 16.09 -6.57
CA ASP A 8 7.31 16.84 -5.70
C ASP A 8 7.99 15.99 -4.61
N ASP A 9 7.56 14.75 -4.40
CA ASP A 9 8.13 13.84 -3.41
C ASP A 9 9.35 13.08 -3.97
N ALA A 10 10.51 13.28 -3.34
CA ALA A 10 11.75 12.57 -3.66
C ALA A 10 12.22 11.69 -2.49
N LEU A 11 12.57 10.44 -2.77
CA LEU A 11 13.14 9.49 -1.81
C LEU A 11 14.50 9.01 -2.32
N PHE A 12 15.55 9.23 -1.53
CA PHE A 12 16.91 8.77 -1.84
C PHE A 12 17.28 7.59 -0.94
N ILE A 13 17.66 6.47 -1.55
CA ILE A 13 18.05 5.24 -0.84
C ILE A 13 19.52 4.94 -1.16
N GLY A 14 20.34 4.70 -0.16
CA GLY A 14 21.75 4.37 -0.39
C GLY A 14 22.44 3.86 0.85
N GLU A 15 23.66 3.38 0.65
CA GLU A 15 24.54 2.98 1.75
C GLU A 15 24.87 4.19 2.63
N TRP A 16 24.87 3.95 3.94
CA TRP A 16 25.17 4.96 4.96
C TRP A 16 26.67 5.28 4.99
N SER A 17 27.12 6.10 4.05
CA SER A 17 28.50 6.53 3.94
C SER A 17 28.64 8.06 3.89
N ARG A 18 29.73 8.56 4.47
CA ARG A 18 29.99 10.02 4.49
C ARG A 18 30.11 10.59 3.08
N SER A 19 30.68 9.83 2.14
CA SER A 19 30.83 10.21 0.74
C SER A 19 29.47 10.31 0.04
N ASN A 20 28.60 9.31 0.20
CA ASN A 20 27.26 9.32 -0.39
C ASN A 20 26.42 10.51 0.09
N LEU A 21 26.48 10.82 1.38
CA LEU A 21 25.70 11.92 1.98
C LEU A 21 26.21 13.29 1.52
N LYS A 22 27.54 13.48 1.43
CA LYS A 22 28.13 14.71 0.85
C LYS A 22 27.77 14.87 -0.62
N ASN A 23 27.85 13.79 -1.39
CA ASN A 23 27.48 13.81 -2.81
C ASN A 23 26.01 14.18 -3.00
N LEU A 24 25.11 13.62 -2.18
CA LEU A 24 23.69 14.00 -2.20
C LEU A 24 23.49 15.50 -1.91
N ALA A 25 24.14 16.02 -0.87
CA ALA A 25 24.07 17.45 -0.55
C ALA A 25 24.54 18.33 -1.72
N SER A 26 25.66 17.95 -2.35
CA SER A 26 26.17 18.64 -3.54
C SER A 26 25.21 18.57 -4.71
N ILE A 27 24.62 17.40 -4.99
CA ILE A 27 23.63 17.23 -6.07
C ILE A 27 22.40 18.11 -5.83
N LEU A 28 21.87 18.15 -4.61
CA LEU A 28 20.71 19.00 -4.28
C LEU A 28 21.04 20.50 -4.42
N LYS A 29 22.28 20.90 -4.10
CA LYS A 29 22.74 22.27 -4.30
C LYS A 29 22.89 22.61 -5.79
N CYS A 30 23.48 21.73 -6.59
CA CYS A 30 23.57 21.89 -8.05
C CYS A 30 22.17 21.97 -8.66
N PHE A 31 21.25 21.09 -8.26
CA PHE A 31 19.86 21.13 -8.70
C PHE A 31 19.20 22.48 -8.40
N HIS A 32 19.41 23.03 -7.19
CA HIS A 32 18.88 24.35 -6.85
C HIS A 32 19.43 25.45 -7.76
N VAL A 33 20.74 25.46 -8.01
CA VAL A 33 21.39 26.46 -8.87
C VAL A 33 20.90 26.34 -10.32
N SER A 34 20.75 25.11 -10.84
CA SER A 34 20.36 24.89 -12.23
C SER A 34 18.87 25.07 -12.50
N SER A 35 17.99 24.73 -11.54
CA SER A 35 16.54 24.77 -11.74
C SER A 35 15.86 25.99 -11.10
N GLY A 36 16.52 26.67 -10.17
CA GLY A 36 15.91 27.69 -9.30
C GLY A 36 15.00 27.11 -8.20
N LEU A 37 14.72 25.81 -8.20
CA LEU A 37 13.86 25.16 -7.21
C LEU A 37 14.61 24.86 -5.93
N LYS A 38 14.02 25.17 -4.77
CA LYS A 38 14.65 24.96 -3.45
C LYS A 38 14.05 23.75 -2.75
N VAL A 39 14.91 22.87 -2.24
CA VAL A 39 14.49 21.75 -1.39
C VAL A 39 13.88 22.30 -0.10
N ASN A 40 12.70 21.81 0.26
CA ASN A 40 12.08 22.13 1.53
C ASN A 40 12.64 21.20 2.62
N PHE A 41 13.74 21.61 3.25
CA PHE A 41 14.40 20.82 4.28
C PHE A 41 13.57 20.61 5.55
N HIS A 42 12.62 21.50 5.85
CA HIS A 42 11.69 21.34 6.97
C HIS A 42 10.69 20.19 6.72
N LYS A 43 10.33 19.92 5.47
CA LYS A 43 9.50 18.75 5.10
C LYS A 43 10.34 17.49 4.84
N SER A 44 11.66 17.64 4.71
CA SER A 44 12.58 16.54 4.41
C SER A 44 13.01 15.84 5.69
N LYS A 45 13.22 14.52 5.62
CA LYS A 45 13.58 13.69 6.77
C LYS A 45 14.70 12.72 6.42
N VAL A 46 15.58 12.47 7.38
CA VAL A 46 16.65 11.46 7.28
C VAL A 46 16.31 10.27 8.16
N PHE A 47 16.48 9.08 7.59
CA PHE A 47 16.21 7.80 8.24
C PHE A 47 17.50 6.96 8.26
N GLY A 48 17.96 6.58 9.44
CA GLY A 48 19.05 5.61 9.62
C GLY A 48 18.50 4.20 9.79
N VAL A 49 18.93 3.26 8.96
CA VAL A 49 18.57 1.82 9.08
C VAL A 49 19.76 1.07 9.64
N GLY A 50 19.64 0.53 10.86
CA GLY A 50 20.76 -0.13 11.54
C GLY A 50 21.85 0.83 12.01
N VAL A 51 21.54 2.12 12.13
CA VAL A 51 22.48 3.19 12.53
C VAL A 51 22.02 3.80 13.85
N SER A 52 22.97 4.26 14.66
CA SER A 52 22.68 4.96 15.91
C SER A 52 21.90 6.26 15.68
N LEU A 53 21.05 6.64 16.64
CA LEU A 53 20.30 7.90 16.58
C LEU A 53 21.24 9.11 16.61
N SER A 54 22.37 9.03 17.31
CA SER A 54 23.37 10.11 17.36
C SER A 54 24.00 10.37 16.00
N GLU A 55 24.36 9.33 15.24
CA GLU A 55 24.86 9.49 13.87
C GLU A 55 23.78 9.99 12.92
N THR A 56 22.54 9.50 13.06
CA THR A 56 21.40 9.96 12.25
C THR A 56 21.16 11.46 12.47
N SER A 57 21.18 11.92 13.73
CA SER A 57 21.04 13.33 14.10
C SER A 57 22.18 14.19 13.58
N ARG A 58 23.42 13.70 13.64
CA ARG A 58 24.57 14.40 13.07
C ARG A 58 24.36 14.68 11.58
N TRP A 59 23.87 13.72 10.82
CA TRP A 59 23.64 13.89 9.38
C TRP A 59 22.43 14.73 9.06
N ALA A 60 21.36 14.59 9.82
CA ALA A 60 20.19 15.45 9.71
C ALA A 60 20.58 16.93 9.92
N HIS A 61 21.44 17.21 10.90
CA HIS A 61 22.00 18.55 11.13
C HIS A 61 22.84 19.05 9.94
N ILE A 62 23.71 18.20 9.36
CA ILE A 62 24.53 18.57 8.18
C ILE A 62 23.65 18.91 6.98
N LEU A 63 22.56 18.18 6.78
CA LEU A 63 21.61 18.40 5.69
C LEU A 63 20.57 19.50 6.01
N GLY A 64 20.48 19.95 7.25
CA GLY A 64 19.48 20.93 7.70
C GLY A 64 18.05 20.39 7.78
N CYS A 65 17.87 19.09 8.00
CA CYS A 65 16.58 18.40 8.01
C CYS A 65 16.32 17.67 9.34
N GLU A 66 15.10 17.16 9.53
CA GLU A 66 14.73 16.44 10.75
C GLU A 66 15.14 14.96 10.70
N THR A 67 15.45 14.38 11.86
CA THR A 67 15.56 12.93 12.00
C THR A 67 14.19 12.29 12.10
N SER A 68 14.07 11.08 11.56
CA SER A 68 12.87 10.26 11.73
C SER A 68 13.23 8.78 11.77
N SER A 69 12.28 7.97 12.21
CA SER A 69 12.46 6.53 12.42
C SER A 69 11.47 5.74 11.57
N LEU A 70 11.84 4.48 11.29
CA LEU A 70 10.93 3.53 10.68
C LEU A 70 9.91 3.03 11.73
N PRO A 71 8.66 2.75 11.33
CA PRO A 71 8.11 2.89 9.98
C PRO A 71 7.59 4.30 9.66
N PHE A 72 7.62 4.70 8.40
CA PHE A 72 6.98 5.94 7.91
C PHE A 72 6.04 5.66 6.73
N THR A 73 5.18 6.61 6.37
CA THR A 73 4.28 6.46 5.22
C THR A 73 4.83 7.24 4.02
N TYR A 74 5.01 6.56 2.89
CA TYR A 74 5.39 7.16 1.61
C TYR A 74 4.34 6.84 0.56
N LEU A 75 3.76 7.87 -0.08
CA LEU A 75 2.69 7.74 -1.09
C LEU A 75 1.52 6.85 -0.59
N GLY A 76 1.18 6.99 0.69
CA GLY A 76 0.12 6.22 1.32
C GLY A 76 0.46 4.76 1.63
N VAL A 77 1.71 4.32 1.48
CA VAL A 77 2.20 2.97 1.83
C VAL A 77 3.19 3.04 2.99
N PRO A 78 3.06 2.18 4.01
CA PRO A 78 4.02 2.14 5.10
C PRO A 78 5.34 1.49 4.65
N VAL A 79 6.43 2.23 4.78
CA VAL A 79 7.81 1.79 4.53
C VAL A 79 8.43 1.34 5.85
N GLY A 80 9.06 0.17 5.85
CA GLY A 80 9.67 -0.44 7.05
C GLY A 80 8.69 -1.01 8.07
N ALA A 81 7.38 -0.99 7.78
CA ALA A 81 6.39 -1.63 8.65
C ALA A 81 6.34 -3.15 8.39
N ASN A 82 6.17 -3.94 9.45
CA ASN A 82 5.94 -5.37 9.31
C ASN A 82 4.51 -5.64 8.79
N MET A 83 4.37 -5.83 7.49
CA MET A 83 3.08 -6.08 6.84
C MET A 83 2.50 -7.47 7.10
N ASN A 84 3.19 -8.33 7.87
CA ASN A 84 2.56 -9.54 8.40
C ASN A 84 1.61 -9.25 9.58
N LEU A 85 1.72 -8.06 10.21
CA LEU A 85 0.88 -7.67 11.33
C LEU A 85 -0.44 -7.08 10.84
N LYS A 86 -1.55 -7.62 11.34
CA LYS A 86 -2.92 -7.17 11.01
C LYS A 86 -3.12 -5.66 11.22
N LYS A 87 -2.52 -5.08 12.28
CA LYS A 87 -2.64 -3.64 12.60
C LYS A 87 -2.22 -2.72 11.45
N ASN A 88 -1.23 -3.13 10.66
CA ASN A 88 -0.70 -2.33 9.55
C ASN A 88 -1.60 -2.36 8.29
N TRP A 89 -2.61 -3.24 8.27
CA TRP A 89 -3.64 -3.29 7.21
C TRP A 89 -4.89 -2.48 7.54
N LYS A 90 -4.93 -1.85 8.72
CA LYS A 90 -6.06 -1.03 9.17
C LYS A 90 -6.48 0.05 8.15
N PRO A 91 -5.57 0.79 7.48
CA PRO A 91 -5.96 1.77 6.46
C PRO A 91 -6.76 1.15 5.30
N ILE A 92 -6.42 -0.08 4.90
CA ILE A 92 -7.11 -0.79 3.83
C ILE A 92 -8.46 -1.33 4.30
N ILE A 93 -8.51 -1.88 5.50
CA ILE A 93 -9.75 -2.35 6.13
C ILE A 93 -10.74 -1.19 6.29
N ASP A 94 -10.27 -0.04 6.79
CA ASP A 94 -11.10 1.15 6.99
C ASP A 94 -11.57 1.73 5.65
N LYS A 95 -10.73 1.70 4.61
CA LYS A 95 -11.14 2.08 3.24
C LYS A 95 -12.22 1.17 2.67
N PHE A 96 -12.14 -0.13 2.91
CA PHE A 96 -13.21 -1.08 2.55
C PHE A 96 -14.51 -0.76 3.27
N ARG A 97 -14.46 -0.53 4.59
CA ARG A 97 -15.63 -0.19 5.41
C ARG A 97 -16.28 1.13 4.97
N SER A 98 -15.48 2.16 4.72
CA SER A 98 -15.96 3.46 4.27
C SER A 98 -16.66 3.37 2.91
N LYS A 99 -16.06 2.65 1.94
CA LYS A 99 -16.68 2.43 0.63
C LYS A 99 -17.96 1.60 0.74
N LEU A 100 -17.95 0.53 1.51
CA LEU A 100 -19.07 -0.42 1.70
C LEU A 100 -19.89 -0.11 2.96
N SER A 101 -20.14 1.16 3.24
CA SER A 101 -20.89 1.59 4.40
C SER A 101 -22.31 1.01 4.41
N ARG A 102 -22.85 0.72 5.61
CA ARG A 102 -24.16 0.05 5.76
C ARG A 102 -25.33 0.86 5.20
N TRP A 103 -25.27 2.19 5.25
CA TRP A 103 -26.32 3.05 4.69
C TRP A 103 -26.49 2.83 3.18
N LYS A 104 -25.41 2.58 2.43
CA LYS A 104 -25.46 2.25 1.01
C LYS A 104 -26.10 0.88 0.76
N SER A 105 -25.81 -0.11 1.61
CA SER A 105 -26.44 -1.43 1.47
C SER A 105 -27.97 -1.33 1.62
N LYS A 106 -28.47 -0.50 2.55
CA LYS A 106 -29.91 -0.31 2.78
C LYS A 106 -30.64 0.29 1.56
N THR A 107 -29.99 1.11 0.76
CA THR A 107 -30.60 1.80 -0.39
C THR A 107 -30.37 1.10 -1.73
N LEU A 108 -29.48 0.10 -1.80
CA LEU A 108 -29.09 -0.57 -3.03
C LEU A 108 -29.77 -1.93 -3.23
N SER A 109 -30.12 -2.21 -4.48
CA SER A 109 -30.50 -3.55 -4.94
C SER A 109 -29.35 -4.55 -4.76
N VAL A 110 -29.64 -5.85 -4.79
CA VAL A 110 -28.62 -6.91 -4.70
C VAL A 110 -27.57 -6.76 -5.81
N GLY A 111 -28.00 -6.44 -7.04
CA GLY A 111 -27.10 -6.16 -8.16
C GLY A 111 -26.22 -4.93 -7.90
N GLY A 112 -26.78 -3.83 -7.38
CA GLY A 112 -26.01 -2.64 -7.01
C GLY A 112 -24.97 -2.91 -5.92
N ARG A 113 -25.32 -3.73 -4.92
CA ARG A 113 -24.37 -4.16 -3.88
C ARG A 113 -23.24 -5.01 -4.47
N LEU A 114 -23.57 -5.93 -5.38
CA LEU A 114 -22.58 -6.76 -6.06
C LEU A 114 -21.58 -5.91 -6.86
N THR A 115 -22.07 -4.93 -7.60
CA THR A 115 -21.23 -3.97 -8.33
C THR A 115 -20.31 -3.20 -7.39
N LEU A 116 -20.82 -2.71 -6.25
CA LEU A 116 -20.00 -1.96 -5.30
C LEU A 116 -18.94 -2.83 -4.61
N ILE A 117 -19.24 -4.10 -4.33
CA ILE A 117 -18.26 -5.06 -3.79
C ILE A 117 -17.14 -5.33 -4.80
N LYS A 118 -17.42 -5.33 -6.11
CA LYS A 118 -16.38 -5.44 -7.14
C LYS A 118 -15.53 -4.17 -7.20
N ALA A 119 -16.17 -3.00 -7.13
CA ALA A 119 -15.50 -1.69 -7.19
C ALA A 119 -14.73 -1.29 -5.90
N VAL A 120 -14.93 -2.00 -4.79
CA VAL A 120 -14.23 -1.69 -3.52
C VAL A 120 -12.71 -1.83 -3.66
N LEU A 121 -12.27 -2.77 -4.50
CA LEU A 121 -10.89 -2.98 -4.93
C LEU A 121 -10.46 -1.85 -5.89
N GLY A 122 -10.34 -0.65 -5.35
CA GLY A 122 -9.79 0.50 -6.08
C GLY A 122 -8.28 0.53 -6.07
N ASN A 123 -7.70 1.66 -6.49
CA ASN A 123 -6.24 1.80 -6.68
C ASN A 123 -5.43 1.49 -5.41
N LEU A 124 -5.80 2.05 -4.25
CA LEU A 124 -4.99 1.90 -3.03
C LEU A 124 -4.96 0.47 -2.47
N PRO A 125 -6.09 -0.24 -2.25
CA PRO A 125 -6.04 -1.63 -1.82
C PRO A 125 -5.33 -2.55 -2.82
N THR A 126 -5.57 -2.35 -4.12
CA THR A 126 -4.90 -3.11 -5.17
C THR A 126 -3.39 -2.87 -5.13
N TYR A 127 -2.96 -1.64 -4.90
CA TYR A 127 -1.55 -1.29 -4.75
C TYR A 127 -0.92 -2.00 -3.53
N TYR A 128 -1.56 -1.95 -2.36
CA TYR A 128 -1.11 -2.68 -1.16
C TYR A 128 -1.01 -4.19 -1.39
N MET A 129 -2.05 -4.77 -2.01
CA MET A 129 -2.08 -6.21 -2.33
C MET A 129 -1.09 -6.58 -3.43
N SER A 130 -0.57 -5.63 -4.20
CA SER A 130 0.48 -5.88 -5.17
C SER A 130 1.88 -5.83 -4.55
N LEU A 131 2.05 -5.14 -3.42
CA LEU A 131 3.33 -5.00 -2.73
C LEU A 131 3.53 -6.02 -1.61
N PHE A 132 2.46 -6.40 -0.92
CA PHE A 132 2.55 -7.23 0.28
C PHE A 132 1.63 -8.45 0.20
N ARG A 133 2.11 -9.57 0.73
CA ARG A 133 1.26 -10.74 1.03
C ARG A 133 0.36 -10.42 2.22
N ALA A 134 -0.94 -10.40 1.98
CA ALA A 134 -1.91 -10.13 3.03
C ALA A 134 -2.00 -11.32 4.01
N PRO A 135 -1.93 -11.09 5.33
CA PRO A 135 -2.18 -12.12 6.32
C PRO A 135 -3.57 -12.73 6.13
N ILE A 136 -3.71 -14.04 6.38
CA ILE A 136 -4.98 -14.75 6.21
C ILE A 136 -6.09 -14.10 7.03
N GLY A 137 -5.79 -13.64 8.26
CA GLY A 137 -6.75 -12.93 9.10
C GLY A 137 -7.21 -11.58 8.53
N VAL A 138 -6.37 -10.90 7.75
CA VAL A 138 -6.75 -9.66 7.03
C VAL A 138 -7.66 -10.00 5.86
N ILE A 139 -7.29 -11.00 5.05
CA ILE A 139 -8.12 -11.47 3.93
C ILE A 139 -9.51 -11.89 4.44
N ALA A 140 -9.55 -12.71 5.50
CA ALA A 140 -10.80 -13.15 6.10
C ALA A 140 -11.65 -11.97 6.60
N GLU A 141 -11.05 -10.93 7.18
CA GLU A 141 -11.78 -9.74 7.59
C GLU A 141 -12.34 -8.95 6.40
N LEU A 142 -11.57 -8.77 5.33
CA LEU A 142 -12.03 -8.08 4.12
C LEU A 142 -13.18 -8.85 3.45
N GLU A 143 -13.08 -10.17 3.33
CA GLU A 143 -14.15 -11.03 2.81
C GLU A 143 -15.40 -10.96 3.71
N ARG A 144 -15.22 -10.93 5.03
CA ARG A 144 -16.34 -10.75 5.98
C ARG A 144 -17.04 -9.40 5.78
N ILE A 145 -16.30 -8.32 5.53
CA ILE A 145 -16.87 -7.00 5.23
C ILE A 145 -17.69 -7.05 3.94
N ARG A 146 -17.15 -7.65 2.86
CA ARG A 146 -17.87 -7.82 1.58
C ARG A 146 -19.15 -8.64 1.76
N ARG A 147 -19.07 -9.75 2.49
CA ARG A 147 -20.21 -10.63 2.78
C ARG A 147 -21.29 -9.92 3.59
N LYS A 148 -20.93 -9.24 4.68
CA LYS A 148 -21.88 -8.48 5.50
C LYS A 148 -22.59 -7.39 4.68
N PHE A 149 -21.85 -6.72 3.80
CA PHE A 149 -22.41 -5.69 2.92
C PHE A 149 -23.38 -6.26 1.87
N LEU A 150 -23.06 -7.39 1.22
CA LEU A 150 -23.91 -8.02 0.21
C LEU A 150 -25.29 -8.36 0.78
N TRP A 151 -25.27 -9.09 1.90
CA TRP A 151 -26.49 -9.62 2.51
C TRP A 151 -27.20 -8.59 3.40
N GLY A 152 -26.55 -7.47 3.71
CA GLY A 152 -27.15 -6.36 4.46
C GLY A 152 -27.50 -6.73 5.91
N GLY A 153 -26.74 -7.64 6.52
CA GLY A 153 -26.92 -8.06 7.91
C GLY A 153 -26.54 -6.97 8.91
N ASN A 154 -27.34 -6.83 9.97
CA ASN A 154 -27.02 -5.98 11.13
C ASN A 154 -26.28 -6.77 12.22
N GLU A 155 -25.77 -6.11 13.26
CA GLU A 155 -25.19 -6.82 14.44
C GLU A 155 -26.26 -7.61 15.23
N GLU A 156 -27.52 -7.19 15.15
CA GLU A 156 -28.63 -7.82 15.87
C GLU A 156 -29.48 -8.78 15.01
N LYS A 157 -29.40 -8.69 13.67
CA LYS A 157 -30.19 -9.55 12.76
C LYS A 157 -29.35 -9.98 11.55
N GLN A 158 -29.00 -11.26 11.50
CA GLN A 158 -28.42 -11.87 10.30
C GLN A 158 -29.53 -12.09 9.27
N LYS A 159 -29.35 -11.58 8.05
CA LYS A 159 -30.23 -11.89 6.92
C LYS A 159 -29.81 -13.21 6.28
N ILE A 160 -30.77 -13.96 5.75
CA ILE A 160 -30.54 -15.25 5.11
C ILE A 160 -29.49 -15.11 3.99
N HIS A 161 -28.50 -15.99 4.03
CA HIS A 161 -27.49 -16.13 2.98
C HIS A 161 -28.03 -17.03 1.88
N TRP A 162 -28.61 -16.44 0.84
CA TRP A 162 -29.23 -17.18 -0.27
C TRP A 162 -28.23 -17.97 -1.13
N VAL A 163 -26.95 -17.57 -1.10
CA VAL A 163 -25.89 -18.17 -1.90
C VAL A 163 -24.64 -18.29 -1.04
N SER A 164 -23.95 -19.44 -1.10
CA SER A 164 -22.67 -19.65 -0.41
C SER A 164 -21.63 -18.62 -0.88
N TRP A 165 -20.74 -18.19 0.02
CA TRP A 165 -19.76 -17.16 -0.33
C TRP A 165 -18.80 -17.63 -1.43
N GLU A 166 -18.52 -18.94 -1.45
CA GLU A 166 -17.71 -19.64 -2.44
C GLU A 166 -18.31 -19.47 -3.84
N LYS A 167 -19.63 -19.62 -3.99
CA LYS A 167 -20.33 -19.40 -5.25
C LYS A 167 -20.42 -17.90 -5.62
N VAL A 168 -20.47 -17.02 -4.64
CA VAL A 168 -20.40 -15.56 -4.88
C VAL A 168 -19.05 -15.17 -5.49
N ILE A 169 -17.94 -15.68 -4.96
CA ILE A 169 -16.59 -15.34 -5.43
C ILE A 169 -16.17 -16.07 -6.71
N ALA A 170 -16.76 -17.24 -7.01
CA ALA A 170 -16.49 -18.02 -8.21
C ALA A 170 -16.79 -17.24 -9.51
N SER A 171 -16.14 -17.62 -10.61
CA SER A 171 -16.35 -17.02 -11.93
C SER A 171 -17.77 -17.28 -12.44
N LYS A 172 -18.25 -16.44 -13.37
CA LYS A 172 -19.56 -16.65 -13.99
C LYS A 172 -19.62 -17.93 -14.83
N GLU A 173 -18.49 -18.31 -15.43
CA GLU A 173 -18.33 -19.57 -16.17
C GLU A 173 -18.57 -20.80 -15.29
N LEU A 174 -18.18 -20.74 -14.02
CA LEU A 174 -18.44 -21.76 -13.01
C LEU A 174 -19.78 -21.54 -12.27
N ALA A 175 -20.75 -20.91 -12.94
CA ALA A 175 -22.07 -20.55 -12.38
C ALA A 175 -22.03 -19.70 -11.09
N GLY A 176 -20.94 -18.93 -10.89
CA GLY A 176 -20.76 -17.99 -9.78
C GLY A 176 -21.15 -16.55 -10.10
N LEU A 177 -20.99 -15.63 -9.13
CA LEU A 177 -21.33 -14.21 -9.31
C LEU A 177 -20.16 -13.34 -9.81
N GLY A 178 -18.97 -13.93 -9.97
CA GLY A 178 -17.79 -13.29 -10.54
C GLY A 178 -17.24 -12.16 -9.67
N VAL A 179 -17.32 -12.30 -8.36
CA VAL A 179 -16.83 -11.28 -7.39
C VAL A 179 -15.34 -11.40 -7.16
N GLY A 180 -14.77 -12.59 -7.35
CA GLY A 180 -13.35 -12.86 -7.22
C GLY A 180 -12.87 -12.93 -5.77
N SER A 181 -11.98 -13.90 -5.50
CA SER A 181 -11.32 -14.07 -4.21
C SER A 181 -10.22 -13.03 -4.02
N ILE A 182 -10.24 -12.32 -2.88
CA ILE A 182 -9.14 -11.39 -2.51
C ILE A 182 -7.82 -12.15 -2.40
N ARG A 183 -7.85 -13.38 -1.88
CA ARG A 183 -6.65 -14.21 -1.73
C ARG A 183 -6.03 -14.52 -3.09
N ALA A 184 -6.85 -14.96 -4.05
CA ALA A 184 -6.39 -15.25 -5.40
C ALA A 184 -5.82 -14.00 -6.07
N LEU A 185 -6.49 -12.85 -5.92
CA LEU A 185 -6.01 -11.57 -6.46
C LEU A 185 -4.67 -11.15 -5.85
N ASN A 186 -4.51 -11.20 -4.52
CA ASN A 186 -3.26 -10.86 -3.85
C ASN A 186 -2.10 -11.74 -4.33
N MET A 187 -2.32 -13.05 -4.43
CA MET A 187 -1.30 -13.97 -4.97
C MET A 187 -0.98 -13.68 -6.43
N ALA A 188 -1.98 -13.47 -7.28
CA ALA A 188 -1.78 -13.18 -8.70
C ALA A 188 -0.99 -11.88 -8.92
N LEU A 189 -1.26 -10.83 -8.15
CA LEU A 189 -0.53 -9.56 -8.24
C LEU A 189 0.93 -9.71 -7.81
N LEU A 190 1.22 -10.49 -6.78
CA LEU A 190 2.59 -10.76 -6.34
C LEU A 190 3.36 -11.59 -7.38
N VAL A 191 2.73 -12.63 -7.92
CA VAL A 191 3.32 -13.47 -8.98
C VAL A 191 3.57 -12.64 -10.24
N LYS A 192 2.68 -11.72 -10.60
CA LYS A 192 2.87 -10.80 -11.73
C LYS A 192 4.16 -9.99 -11.58
N TRP A 193 4.47 -9.50 -10.38
CA TRP A 193 5.72 -8.80 -10.12
C TRP A 193 6.93 -9.71 -10.22
N TRP A 194 6.85 -10.90 -9.65
CA TRP A 194 7.92 -11.88 -9.74
C TRP A 194 8.24 -12.26 -11.20
N TRP A 195 7.20 -12.47 -12.00
CA TRP A 195 7.33 -12.72 -13.43
C TRP A 195 8.02 -11.57 -14.18
N ARG A 196 7.64 -10.32 -13.89
CA ARG A 196 8.28 -9.14 -14.49
C ARG A 196 9.77 -9.07 -14.17
N ILE A 197 10.14 -9.28 -12.90
CA ILE A 197 11.55 -9.30 -12.47
C ILE A 197 12.34 -10.38 -13.22
N LYS A 198 11.73 -11.56 -13.44
CA LYS A 198 12.38 -12.66 -14.15
C LYS A 198 12.50 -12.41 -15.67
N SER A 199 11.48 -11.80 -16.27
CA SER A 199 11.37 -11.68 -17.73
C SER A 199 12.04 -10.42 -18.28
N GLU A 200 12.13 -9.36 -17.49
CA GLU A 200 12.73 -8.09 -17.89
C GLU A 200 14.12 -7.97 -17.25
N SER A 201 15.15 -8.52 -17.89
CA SER A 201 16.54 -8.50 -17.39
C SER A 201 17.17 -7.09 -17.32
N SER A 202 16.54 -6.09 -17.94
CA SER A 202 17.03 -4.71 -18.06
C SER A 202 16.14 -3.65 -17.41
N SER A 203 15.04 -4.03 -16.74
CA SER A 203 14.23 -3.04 -16.02
C SER A 203 14.85 -2.73 -14.64
N LEU A 204 15.02 -1.44 -14.36
CA LEU A 204 15.53 -0.85 -13.09
C LEU A 204 14.60 -1.11 -11.88
N LEU A 205 13.98 -2.29 -11.82
CA LEU A 205 13.05 -2.73 -10.78
C LEU A 205 13.73 -3.49 -9.64
N VAL A 206 15.02 -3.80 -9.76
CA VAL A 206 15.82 -4.31 -8.65
C VAL A 206 15.75 -3.25 -7.53
N TYR A 207 15.38 -3.66 -6.31
CA TYR A 207 15.30 -2.81 -5.11
C TYR A 207 14.00 -1.97 -4.90
N LYS A 208 12.82 -2.58 -5.13
CA LYS A 208 11.63 -2.29 -4.31
C LYS A 208 11.50 -3.33 -3.18
N ILE A 209 12.29 -3.16 -2.12
CA ILE A 209 12.02 -3.69 -0.77
C ILE A 209 12.18 -2.50 0.18
#